data_AF-A0A967SR61-F1
#
_entry.id   AF-A0A967SR61-F1
#
_cell.length_a   1.000
_cell.length_b   1.000
_cell.length_c   1.000
_cell.angle_alpha   90.00
_cell.angle_beta   90.00
_cell.angle_gamma   90.00
#
_symmetry.space_group_name_H-M   'P 1'
#
loop_
_entity.id
_entity.type
_entity.pdbx_description
1 polymer ?
#
loop_
_entity_poly.entity_id
_entity_poly.type
_entity_poly.pdbx_seq_one_letter_code
_entity_poly.pdbx_strand_id
1 'polypeptide(L)'
;MTVSPSSLRAGILTLALAVGLAACADDGIAPDQLAPDGPAALKADDGTKLTGWHFTLNIIGVDHAKTAEMEANTENGIGSRMFVLLNFDDGDNTGDCFWYDDPTECDNVDARTLRKENKIFLTEGDDFAVMDANATDRDGGEFVLPNPDPDGDGVTAYQVFARALGKPGGKADMSTCATQLFDPDGVPDSGDEYEEVICSTEAYVYSAERKNGRPITENVTEELLFVSAYFDPDDYATDSAVQCLVDRGDLTNTAGDDEPVLLQLPLFDRCLENYFWDYDNNGLKLLQLRFYPVE
;
A
#
# COMPACT_ATOMS: atom_id res chain seq x y z
N MET A 1 -48.48 -18.13 54.96
CA MET A 1 -49.20 -19.26 54.34
C MET A 1 -49.05 -19.09 52.84
N THR A 2 -48.40 -19.92 52.04
CA THR A 2 -47.90 -21.30 52.12
C THR A 2 -46.97 -21.46 50.90
N VAL A 3 -45.67 -21.69 51.08
CA VAL A 3 -45.00 -22.99 50.89
C VAL A 3 -45.29 -23.63 49.52
N SER A 4 -44.29 -23.58 48.62
CA SER A 4 -44.01 -24.62 47.61
C SER A 4 -43.32 -25.79 48.36
N PRO A 5 -43.50 -27.09 48.04
CA PRO A 5 -42.69 -27.68 46.95
C PRO A 5 -43.21 -28.98 46.25
N SER A 6 -42.57 -29.29 45.12
CA SER A 6 -42.12 -30.62 44.63
C SER A 6 -43.08 -31.84 44.60
N SER A 7 -43.18 -32.52 43.45
CA SER A 7 -42.30 -33.67 43.12
C SER A 7 -42.78 -34.53 41.92
N LEU A 8 -41.81 -34.92 41.06
CA LEU A 8 -41.51 -36.26 40.49
C LEU A 8 -42.68 -37.15 39.97
N ARG A 9 -42.64 -37.89 38.85
CA ARG A 9 -41.53 -38.61 38.16
C ARG A 9 -42.05 -39.26 36.84
N ALA A 10 -41.13 -39.37 35.86
CA ALA A 10 -40.86 -40.48 34.92
C ALA A 10 -41.98 -41.02 33.97
N GLY A 11 -41.75 -41.31 32.69
CA GLY A 11 -40.55 -41.36 31.83
C GLY A 11 -40.71 -42.43 30.73
N ILE A 12 -39.78 -42.44 29.75
CA ILE A 12 -39.46 -43.49 28.74
C ILE A 12 -40.27 -43.40 27.42
N LEU A 13 -39.74 -43.37 26.19
CA LEU A 13 -38.43 -43.53 25.49
C LEU A 13 -38.67 -42.90 24.07
N THR A 14 -37.74 -42.34 23.29
CA THR A 14 -36.64 -43.05 22.62
C THR A 14 -35.73 -42.04 21.90
N LEU A 15 -34.44 -42.38 21.94
CA LEU A 15 -33.24 -41.76 21.40
C LEU A 15 -33.15 -41.84 19.87
N ALA A 16 -32.76 -40.75 19.21
CA ALA A 16 -31.91 -40.80 18.02
C ALA A 16 -31.10 -39.50 17.91
N LEU A 17 -29.81 -39.63 18.16
CA LEU A 17 -28.77 -38.62 18.01
C LEU A 17 -28.39 -38.55 16.51
N ALA A 18 -28.43 -37.37 15.91
CA ALA A 18 -27.65 -37.06 14.72
C ALA A 18 -27.14 -35.62 14.86
N VAL A 19 -25.89 -35.51 15.35
CA VAL A 19 -25.12 -34.28 15.31
C VAL A 19 -24.66 -34.11 13.85
N GLY A 20 -25.17 -33.08 13.19
CA GLY A 20 -24.59 -32.53 11.98
C GLY A 20 -24.15 -31.10 12.28
N LEU A 21 -22.92 -30.94 12.74
CA LEU A 21 -22.20 -29.67 12.67
C LEU A 21 -21.88 -29.42 11.20
N ALA A 22 -22.60 -28.50 10.57
CA ALA A 22 -22.12 -27.82 9.38
C ALA A 22 -21.55 -26.47 9.86
N ALA A 23 -20.23 -26.42 9.93
CA ALA A 23 -19.44 -25.21 10.14
C ALA A 23 -18.87 -24.77 8.78
N CYS A 24 -18.66 -23.45 8.68
CA CYS A 24 -17.89 -22.69 7.69
C CYS A 24 -18.56 -22.40 6.33
N ALA A 25 -18.93 -21.15 6.11
CA ALA A 25 -18.18 -20.27 5.19
C ALA A 25 -18.63 -18.81 5.42
N ASP A 26 -17.67 -17.90 5.34
CA ASP A 26 -17.76 -16.48 5.62
C ASP A 26 -18.78 -15.74 4.74
N ASP A 27 -19.75 -15.09 5.37
CA ASP A 27 -20.49 -14.02 4.71
C ASP A 27 -19.64 -12.75 4.85
N GLY A 28 -18.77 -12.53 3.85
CA GLY A 28 -18.11 -11.25 3.66
C GLY A 28 -19.11 -10.10 3.73
N ILE A 29 -18.68 -8.98 4.31
CA ILE A 29 -19.50 -7.80 4.54
C ILE A 29 -20.18 -7.39 3.23
N ALA A 30 -21.50 -7.51 3.17
CA ALA A 30 -22.31 -6.92 2.11
C ALA A 30 -22.99 -5.65 2.66
N PRO A 31 -22.57 -4.46 2.22
CA PRO A 31 -23.31 -3.24 2.48
C PRO A 31 -23.94 -2.76 1.16
N ASP A 32 -25.14 -3.24 0.89
CA ASP A 32 -26.13 -2.62 0.00
C ASP A 32 -26.64 -1.26 0.59
N GLN A 33 -25.70 -0.43 1.09
CA GLN A 33 -25.93 0.80 1.86
C GLN A 33 -24.91 1.93 1.59
N LEU A 34 -23.95 1.78 0.67
CA LEU A 34 -23.05 2.88 0.26
C LEU A 34 -23.40 3.37 -1.15
N ALA A 35 -24.47 4.17 -1.21
CA ALA A 35 -24.96 5.01 -2.32
C ALA A 35 -24.91 4.44 -3.77
N PRO A 36 -26.07 4.16 -4.38
CA PRO A 36 -26.16 3.95 -5.82
C PRO A 36 -25.92 5.28 -6.57
N ASP A 37 -25.25 5.18 -7.72
CA ASP A 37 -24.89 6.22 -8.70
C ASP A 37 -23.62 7.05 -8.42
N GLY A 38 -22.45 6.42 -8.62
CA GLY A 38 -21.16 7.10 -8.80
C GLY A 38 -21.06 7.85 -10.14
N PRO A 39 -20.17 8.87 -10.25
CA PRO A 39 -20.12 9.83 -11.36
C PRO A 39 -19.73 9.16 -12.69
N ALA A 40 -20.22 9.72 -13.80
CA ALA A 40 -20.09 9.26 -15.20
C ALA A 40 -18.86 8.36 -15.50
N ALA A 41 -19.12 7.25 -16.21
CA ALA A 41 -18.10 6.34 -16.74
C ALA A 41 -16.86 7.09 -17.24
N LEU A 42 -15.71 6.77 -16.66
CA LEU A 42 -14.44 7.28 -17.16
C LEU A 42 -13.96 6.38 -18.29
N LYS A 43 -13.08 6.93 -19.11
CA LYS A 43 -12.29 6.16 -20.06
C LYS A 43 -10.85 6.45 -19.72
N ALA A 44 -10.09 5.39 -19.48
CA ALA A 44 -8.65 5.48 -19.43
C ALA A 44 -8.10 5.80 -20.84
N ASP A 45 -6.85 6.21 -20.88
CA ASP A 45 -6.09 6.60 -22.06
C ASP A 45 -5.90 5.46 -23.06
N ASP A 46 -5.75 4.23 -22.55
CA ASP A 46 -5.76 2.97 -23.30
C ASP A 46 -7.15 2.62 -23.90
N GLY A 47 -8.19 3.39 -23.57
CA GLY A 47 -9.56 3.19 -24.02
C GLY A 47 -10.41 2.31 -23.10
N THR A 48 -9.84 1.77 -22.01
CA THR A 48 -10.54 0.98 -21.00
C THR A 48 -11.69 1.79 -20.39
N LYS A 49 -12.89 1.22 -20.40
CA LYS A 49 -14.07 1.87 -19.86
C LYS A 49 -14.21 1.53 -18.39
N LEU A 50 -14.06 2.54 -17.53
CA LEU A 50 -14.14 2.38 -16.09
C LEU A 50 -15.58 2.57 -15.62
N THR A 51 -16.18 1.48 -15.16
CA THR A 51 -17.56 1.42 -14.66
C THR A 51 -17.65 0.46 -13.49
N GLY A 52 -18.70 0.59 -12.68
CA GLY A 52 -18.93 -0.27 -11.54
C GLY A 52 -18.46 0.34 -10.22
N TRP A 53 -18.48 -0.49 -9.19
CA TRP A 53 -18.03 -0.11 -7.85
C TRP A 53 -16.53 0.15 -7.85
N HIS A 54 -16.11 1.18 -7.11
CA HIS A 54 -14.70 1.52 -6.92
C HIS A 54 -14.54 2.34 -5.63
N PHE A 55 -13.38 2.21 -4.98
CA PHE A 55 -12.94 3.19 -4.00
C PHE A 55 -12.27 4.37 -4.70
N THR A 56 -12.41 5.57 -4.14
CA THR A 56 -11.70 6.76 -4.62
C THR A 56 -10.82 7.28 -3.50
N LEU A 57 -9.59 7.70 -3.81
CA LEU A 57 -8.75 8.49 -2.92
C LEU A 57 -8.40 9.81 -3.63
N ASN A 58 -8.55 10.93 -2.94
CA ASN A 58 -8.20 12.25 -3.44
C ASN A 58 -7.02 12.80 -2.65
N ILE A 59 -5.84 12.82 -3.24
CA ILE A 59 -4.64 13.43 -2.66
C ILE A 59 -4.65 14.92 -3.02
N ILE A 60 -4.79 15.78 -2.01
CA ILE A 60 -5.05 17.21 -2.15
C ILE A 60 -3.83 18.00 -1.69
N GLY A 61 -3.23 18.72 -2.63
CA GLY A 61 -2.12 19.62 -2.33
C GLY A 61 -2.58 20.89 -1.59
N VAL A 62 -1.91 21.22 -0.49
CA VAL A 62 -2.17 22.40 0.34
C VAL A 62 -0.91 23.24 0.54
N ASP A 63 -1.06 24.57 0.62
CA ASP A 63 0.08 25.50 0.67
C ASP A 63 0.72 25.59 2.08
N HIS A 64 0.05 25.04 3.10
CA HIS A 64 0.51 25.04 4.49
C HIS A 64 0.13 23.73 5.17
N ALA A 65 0.99 23.28 6.09
CA ALA A 65 0.74 22.11 6.92
C ALA A 65 -0.58 22.26 7.69
N LYS A 66 -1.29 21.14 7.81
CA LYS A 66 -2.47 21.03 8.65
C LYS A 66 -2.02 20.85 10.09
N THR A 67 -2.81 21.40 11.00
CA THR A 67 -2.54 21.35 12.44
C THR A 67 -3.66 20.67 13.21
N ALA A 68 -4.68 20.17 12.49
CA ALA A 68 -5.77 19.42 13.08
C ALA A 68 -5.41 17.95 12.95
N GLU A 69 -5.58 17.20 14.04
CA GLU A 69 -5.54 15.74 14.00
C GLU A 69 -6.66 15.25 13.08
N MET A 70 -6.30 14.47 12.06
CA MET A 70 -7.23 13.91 11.06
C MET A 70 -7.19 12.37 11.09
N GLU A 71 -6.98 11.84 12.29
CA GLU A 71 -6.98 10.41 12.61
C GLU A 71 -8.42 9.87 12.78
N ALA A 72 -8.64 8.64 12.32
CA ALA A 72 -9.79 7.77 12.58
C ALA A 72 -11.21 8.36 12.41
N ASN A 73 -11.96 7.89 11.40
CA ASN A 73 -13.43 7.84 11.45
C ASN A 73 -14.01 6.92 10.36
N THR A 74 -14.15 5.64 10.71
CA THR A 74 -15.00 4.66 10.00
C THR A 74 -16.50 4.90 10.20
N GLU A 75 -16.92 5.74 11.16
CA GLU A 75 -18.36 5.96 11.43
C GLU A 75 -18.93 7.30 10.95
N ASN A 76 -18.14 8.37 10.73
CA ASN A 76 -18.67 9.68 10.28
C ASN A 76 -17.68 10.60 9.51
N GLY A 77 -16.92 10.06 8.55
CA GLY A 77 -16.49 10.85 7.38
C GLY A 77 -15.21 11.69 7.48
N ILE A 78 -14.06 11.04 7.68
CA ILE A 78 -12.76 11.64 7.23
C ILE A 78 -12.56 11.47 5.72
N GLY A 79 -13.27 10.52 5.11
CA GLY A 79 -13.51 10.45 3.67
C GLY A 79 -12.33 9.99 2.83
N SER A 80 -12.61 9.81 1.55
CA SER A 80 -11.71 9.50 0.44
C SER A 80 -10.69 10.61 0.12
N ARG A 81 -9.97 11.15 1.11
CA ARG A 81 -9.02 12.25 0.91
C ARG A 81 -7.77 12.15 1.78
N MET A 82 -6.67 12.63 1.23
CA MET A 82 -5.36 12.78 1.86
C MET A 82 -4.86 14.20 1.60
N PHE A 83 -4.20 14.85 2.57
CA PHE A 83 -3.61 16.18 2.38
C PHE A 83 -2.09 16.08 2.36
N VAL A 84 -1.48 16.71 1.36
CA VAL A 84 -0.03 16.77 1.15
C VAL A 84 0.39 18.22 0.94
N LEU A 85 1.62 18.57 1.31
CA LEU A 85 2.20 19.88 1.04
C LEU A 85 2.42 20.06 -0.46
N LEU A 86 2.27 21.30 -0.93
CA LEU A 86 2.62 21.72 -2.28
C LEU A 86 4.03 22.28 -2.34
N ASN A 87 4.68 22.10 -3.49
CA ASN A 87 6.08 22.47 -3.73
C ASN A 87 6.97 21.86 -2.65
N PHE A 88 6.69 20.59 -2.38
CA PHE A 88 7.43 19.76 -1.44
C PHE A 88 8.21 18.74 -2.24
N ASP A 89 9.46 18.63 -1.85
CA ASP A 89 10.50 17.72 -2.29
C ASP A 89 11.30 17.53 -1.00
N ASP A 90 11.35 16.32 -0.47
CA ASP A 90 12.09 16.04 0.75
C ASP A 90 13.60 16.02 0.53
N GLY A 91 14.05 15.99 -0.74
CA GLY A 91 15.44 15.94 -1.16
C GLY A 91 16.13 14.65 -0.73
N ASP A 92 15.41 13.73 -0.09
CA ASP A 92 15.83 12.35 0.00
C ASP A 92 15.46 11.73 -1.34
N ASN A 93 16.45 11.61 -2.23
CA ASN A 93 16.29 10.80 -3.41
C ASN A 93 16.04 9.36 -2.93
N THR A 94 14.78 9.01 -2.71
CA THR A 94 14.26 7.69 -2.35
C THR A 94 14.49 6.68 -3.48
N GLY A 95 15.77 6.43 -3.79
CA GLY A 95 16.21 5.50 -4.82
C GLY A 95 16.82 6.11 -6.07
N ASP A 96 17.51 7.26 -6.01
CA ASP A 96 18.42 7.66 -7.10
C ASP A 96 19.70 6.80 -7.02
N CYS A 97 19.58 5.51 -7.34
CA CYS A 97 20.69 4.59 -7.59
C CYS A 97 21.33 4.91 -8.96
N PHE A 98 21.70 6.16 -9.17
CA PHE A 98 22.06 6.68 -10.48
C PHE A 98 23.38 7.42 -10.28
N TRP A 99 24.44 6.87 -10.88
CA TRP A 99 25.84 7.31 -10.90
C TRP A 99 26.85 6.60 -9.97
N TYR A 100 27.03 5.27 -10.08
CA TYR A 100 28.37 4.67 -10.24
C TYR A 100 28.33 3.22 -10.76
N ASP A 101 29.50 2.66 -11.10
CA ASP A 101 29.75 1.27 -11.52
C ASP A 101 29.45 0.22 -10.41
N ASP A 102 28.67 0.59 -9.40
CA ASP A 102 28.40 -0.19 -8.18
C ASP A 102 26.92 0.00 -7.74
N PRO A 103 26.05 -1.00 -7.96
CA PRO A 103 24.64 -0.94 -7.61
C PRO A 103 24.36 -1.07 -6.11
N THR A 104 25.35 -1.38 -5.26
CA THR A 104 25.20 -1.49 -3.80
C THR A 104 25.43 -0.16 -3.06
N GLU A 105 25.64 0.95 -3.78
CA GLU A 105 25.77 2.32 -3.22
C GLU A 105 24.47 3.12 -3.44
N CYS A 106 23.31 2.46 -3.38
CA CYS A 106 22.06 3.17 -3.09
C CYS A 106 22.21 3.67 -1.64
N ASP A 107 22.09 4.97 -1.39
CA ASP A 107 22.26 5.52 -0.04
C ASP A 107 21.34 4.72 0.90
N ASN A 108 21.92 3.93 1.83
CA ASN A 108 21.18 3.07 2.75
C ASN A 108 20.38 3.97 3.71
N VAL A 109 19.26 4.51 3.22
CA VAL A 109 18.47 5.49 3.96
C VAL A 109 17.88 4.77 5.15
N ASP A 110 18.50 5.01 6.30
CA ASP A 110 18.01 4.56 7.59
C ASP A 110 16.63 5.20 7.82
N ALA A 111 15.59 4.37 7.92
CA ALA A 111 14.21 4.77 8.10
C ALA A 111 14.00 5.64 9.35
N ARG A 112 14.91 5.58 10.35
CA ARG A 112 14.90 6.47 11.52
C ARG A 112 15.19 7.93 11.18
N THR A 113 15.82 8.18 10.04
CA THR A 113 16.18 9.51 9.53
C THR A 113 15.21 10.04 8.49
N LEU A 114 14.30 9.19 8.00
CA LEU A 114 13.31 9.50 6.99
C LEU A 114 12.41 10.66 7.41
N ARG A 115 12.26 11.65 6.53
CA ARG A 115 11.28 12.71 6.70
C ARG A 115 9.92 12.20 6.30
N LYS A 116 8.92 12.22 7.19
CA LYS A 116 7.62 11.60 6.89
C LYS A 116 6.60 12.55 6.25
N GLU A 117 6.92 13.84 6.17
CA GLU A 117 6.04 14.78 5.47
C GLU A 117 5.84 14.32 4.02
N ASN A 118 4.62 14.42 3.51
CA ASN A 118 4.16 13.91 2.22
C ASN A 118 4.22 12.40 2.00
N LYS A 119 4.79 11.61 2.91
CA LYS A 119 4.76 10.15 2.81
C LYS A 119 3.38 9.64 3.27
N ILE A 120 2.85 8.67 2.55
CA ILE A 120 1.57 8.02 2.84
C ILE A 120 1.85 6.56 3.18
N PHE A 121 1.87 6.24 4.47
CA PHE A 121 2.07 4.88 4.97
C PHE A 121 0.89 3.98 4.60
N LEU A 122 1.22 2.75 4.25
CA LEU A 122 0.30 1.75 3.73
C LEU A 122 0.21 0.60 4.72
N THR A 123 -1.00 0.32 5.16
CA THR A 123 -1.29 -0.76 6.11
C THR A 123 -2.25 -1.75 5.45
N GLU A 124 -1.94 -3.05 5.52
CA GLU A 124 -2.83 -4.09 5.01
C GLU A 124 -4.14 -4.13 5.82
N GLY A 125 -5.28 -4.22 5.13
CA GLY A 125 -6.58 -4.45 5.78
C GLY A 125 -7.68 -4.82 4.81
N ASP A 126 -8.80 -5.35 5.33
CA ASP A 126 -9.88 -5.93 4.50
C ASP A 126 -10.58 -4.90 3.58
N ASP A 127 -10.53 -3.62 3.94
CA ASP A 127 -11.24 -2.52 3.27
C ASP A 127 -10.32 -1.33 2.99
N PHE A 128 -10.68 -0.51 2.01
CA PHE A 128 -10.01 0.77 1.78
C PHE A 128 -10.45 1.82 2.80
N ALA A 129 -9.49 2.41 3.52
CA ALA A 129 -9.78 3.44 4.50
C ALA A 129 -8.61 4.39 4.70
N VAL A 130 -8.89 5.69 4.85
CA VAL A 130 -7.88 6.66 5.27
C VAL A 130 -7.88 6.70 6.79
N MET A 131 -6.78 6.28 7.41
CA MET A 131 -6.63 6.25 8.87
C MET A 131 -6.06 7.56 9.38
N ASP A 132 -5.17 8.17 8.61
CA ASP A 132 -4.74 9.55 8.81
C ASP A 132 -4.73 10.29 7.46
N ALA A 133 -5.55 11.34 7.36
CA ALA A 133 -5.61 12.17 6.17
C ALA A 133 -4.56 13.29 6.14
N ASN A 134 -3.71 13.42 7.16
CA ASN A 134 -2.67 14.42 7.24
C ASN A 134 -1.31 13.83 6.84
N ALA A 135 -0.88 14.01 5.60
CA ALA A 135 0.50 13.76 5.22
C ALA A 135 1.30 15.06 5.19
N THR A 136 1.00 16.04 6.03
CA THR A 136 1.72 17.34 6.04
C THR A 136 2.49 17.62 7.33
N ASP A 137 2.32 16.75 8.30
CA ASP A 137 3.00 16.67 9.60
C ASP A 137 4.04 15.56 9.60
N ARG A 138 4.71 15.42 10.75
CA ARG A 138 5.99 14.71 10.91
C ARG A 138 5.86 13.20 11.02
N ASP A 139 4.64 12.70 11.06
CA ASP A 139 4.24 11.31 11.11
C ASP A 139 3.78 10.78 9.75
N GLY A 140 3.43 11.67 8.81
CA GLY A 140 2.92 11.29 7.49
C GLY A 140 1.46 10.83 7.54
N GLY A 141 0.87 10.59 6.38
CA GLY A 141 -0.51 10.09 6.29
C GLY A 141 -0.56 8.57 6.38
N GLU A 142 -1.75 8.01 6.63
CA GLU A 142 -1.96 6.56 6.67
C GLU A 142 -3.18 6.15 5.85
N PHE A 143 -2.96 5.19 4.96
CA PHE A 143 -3.98 4.58 4.11
C PHE A 143 -3.98 3.05 4.28
N VAL A 144 -5.14 2.51 4.61
CA VAL A 144 -5.39 1.07 4.66
C VAL A 144 -5.97 0.61 3.34
N LEU A 145 -5.47 -0.51 2.84
CA LEU A 145 -5.89 -1.13 1.60
C LEU A 145 -5.72 -2.66 1.65
N PRO A 146 -6.53 -3.42 0.89
CA PRO A 146 -6.38 -4.86 0.78
C PRO A 146 -5.04 -5.26 0.17
N ASN A 147 -4.59 -6.48 0.47
CA ASN A 147 -3.49 -7.08 -0.25
C ASN A 147 -3.81 -7.15 -1.75
N PRO A 148 -2.98 -6.55 -2.62
CA PRO A 148 -3.22 -6.56 -4.05
C PRO A 148 -3.05 -7.97 -4.64
N ASP A 149 -2.22 -8.85 -4.09
CA ASP A 149 -1.97 -10.20 -4.59
C ASP A 149 -2.07 -11.23 -3.44
N PRO A 150 -3.31 -11.52 -2.96
CA PRO A 150 -3.52 -12.31 -1.75
C PRO A 150 -3.21 -13.81 -1.93
N ASP A 151 -3.18 -14.31 -3.16
CA ASP A 151 -2.81 -15.70 -3.49
C ASP A 151 -1.38 -15.86 -4.00
N GLY A 152 -0.65 -14.75 -4.19
CA GLY A 152 0.76 -14.74 -4.56
C GLY A 152 0.98 -15.28 -5.98
N ASP A 153 0.03 -15.04 -6.89
CA ASP A 153 0.07 -15.54 -8.27
C ASP A 153 0.60 -14.50 -9.27
N GLY A 154 0.91 -13.28 -8.79
CA GLY A 154 1.39 -12.16 -9.58
C GLY A 154 0.26 -11.38 -10.28
N VAL A 155 -1.01 -11.67 -10.00
CA VAL A 155 -2.16 -10.97 -10.56
C VAL A 155 -2.87 -10.18 -9.47
N THR A 156 -3.07 -8.88 -9.72
CA THR A 156 -3.71 -8.05 -8.70
C THR A 156 -5.22 -8.27 -8.61
N ALA A 157 -5.76 -8.36 -7.40
CA ALA A 157 -7.18 -8.43 -7.08
C ALA A 157 -7.92 -7.12 -7.41
N TYR A 158 -7.19 -6.02 -7.62
CA TYR A 158 -7.74 -4.73 -8.06
C TYR A 158 -6.72 -3.96 -8.90
N GLN A 159 -7.22 -3.03 -9.72
CA GLN A 159 -6.44 -2.11 -10.53
C GLN A 159 -6.60 -0.67 -10.03
N VAL A 160 -5.53 0.11 -10.15
CA VAL A 160 -5.51 1.53 -9.77
C VAL A 160 -5.46 2.40 -11.01
N PHE A 161 -6.35 3.40 -11.04
CA PHE A 161 -6.37 4.41 -12.09
C PHE A 161 -6.18 5.80 -11.50
N ALA A 162 -5.25 6.55 -12.05
CA ALA A 162 -4.91 7.88 -11.59
C ALA A 162 -5.38 8.97 -12.57
N ARG A 163 -5.64 10.16 -12.04
CA ARG A 163 -5.94 11.35 -12.82
C ARG A 163 -5.58 12.62 -12.08
N ALA A 164 -4.68 13.40 -12.67
CA ALA A 164 -4.36 14.76 -12.21
C ALA A 164 -5.54 15.72 -12.49
N LEU A 165 -6.00 16.45 -11.48
CA LEU A 165 -7.14 17.39 -11.52
C LEU A 165 -6.74 18.79 -11.03
N GLY A 166 -7.69 19.72 -11.10
CA GLY A 166 -7.48 21.10 -10.67
C GLY A 166 -6.80 21.99 -11.73
N LYS A 167 -6.03 22.97 -11.26
CA LYS A 167 -5.39 24.00 -12.10
C LYS A 167 -4.26 23.37 -12.94
N PRO A 168 -4.22 23.62 -14.26
CA PRO A 168 -3.11 23.18 -15.10
C PRO A 168 -1.74 23.71 -14.68
N GLY A 169 -0.72 22.89 -14.93
CA GLY A 169 0.70 23.17 -14.69
C GLY A 169 1.30 22.55 -13.43
N GLY A 170 0.48 21.97 -12.55
CA GLY A 170 0.98 21.22 -11.39
C GLY A 170 1.40 19.81 -11.75
N LYS A 171 2.45 19.33 -11.07
CA LYS A 171 3.00 17.98 -11.22
C LYS A 171 3.16 17.31 -9.86
N ALA A 172 3.17 16.00 -9.84
CA ALA A 172 3.63 15.23 -8.70
C ALA A 172 4.24 13.91 -9.17
N ASP A 173 5.25 13.45 -8.47
CA ASP A 173 5.87 12.15 -8.67
C ASP A 173 5.54 11.30 -7.44
N MET A 174 5.20 10.03 -7.68
CA MET A 174 4.82 9.10 -6.62
C MET A 174 5.55 7.78 -6.80
N SER A 175 6.33 7.39 -5.79
CA SER A 175 7.08 6.13 -5.77
C SER A 175 6.53 5.21 -4.69
N THR A 176 6.50 3.91 -4.97
CA THR A 176 6.15 2.90 -3.97
C THR A 176 7.42 2.44 -3.27
N CYS A 177 7.41 2.52 -1.95
CA CYS A 177 8.53 2.21 -1.09
C CYS A 177 8.12 1.24 0.00
N ALA A 178 9.12 0.60 0.57
CA ALA A 178 9.04 -0.22 1.75
C ALA A 178 10.38 -0.13 2.50
N THR A 179 10.53 -0.96 3.52
CA THR A 179 11.75 -1.12 4.27
C THR A 179 12.18 -2.57 4.32
N GLN A 180 13.47 -2.78 4.54
CA GLN A 180 14.04 -4.06 4.93
C GLN A 180 14.96 -3.87 6.13
N LEU A 181 15.21 -4.91 6.90
CA LEU A 181 16.35 -4.90 7.82
C LEU A 181 17.66 -5.07 7.03
N PHE A 182 18.60 -4.16 7.27
CA PHE A 182 19.96 -4.15 6.78
C PHE A 182 20.93 -4.38 7.95
N ASP A 183 21.81 -5.35 7.80
CA ASP A 183 22.89 -5.72 8.71
C ASP A 183 24.23 -5.35 8.04
N PRO A 184 24.90 -4.26 8.47
CA PRO A 184 26.11 -3.75 7.83
C PRO A 184 27.32 -4.69 7.87
N ASP A 185 27.37 -5.60 8.85
CA ASP A 185 28.51 -6.50 9.03
C ASP A 185 28.18 -7.96 8.68
N GLY A 186 26.90 -8.26 8.43
CA GLY A 186 26.40 -9.60 8.12
C GLY A 186 26.62 -10.59 9.27
N VAL A 187 26.76 -10.08 10.49
CA VAL A 187 26.96 -10.85 11.70
C VAL A 187 25.68 -10.80 12.54
N PRO A 188 24.93 -11.91 12.62
CA PRO A 188 23.71 -11.95 13.41
C PRO A 188 23.92 -11.50 14.86
N ASP A 189 22.98 -10.70 15.38
CA ASP A 189 22.98 -10.16 16.74
C ASP A 189 24.16 -9.21 17.04
N SER A 190 24.74 -8.56 16.02
CA SER A 190 25.74 -7.49 16.14
C SER A 190 25.19 -6.25 16.88
N GLY A 191 23.88 -5.99 16.72
CA GLY A 191 23.16 -4.85 17.29
C GLY A 191 23.37 -3.55 16.53
N ASP A 192 23.95 -3.59 15.33
CA ASP A 192 24.07 -2.45 14.40
C ASP A 192 23.08 -2.50 13.23
N GLU A 193 22.14 -3.45 13.24
CA GLU A 193 21.09 -3.55 12.23
C GLU A 193 20.16 -2.32 12.24
N TYR A 194 19.64 -1.96 11.08
CA TYR A 194 18.64 -0.89 10.94
C TYR A 194 17.66 -1.16 9.79
N GLU A 195 16.55 -0.44 9.80
CA GLU A 195 15.58 -0.47 8.69
C GLU A 195 16.08 0.43 7.57
N GLU A 196 16.39 -0.15 6.42
CA GLU A 196 16.74 0.54 5.20
C GLU A 196 15.50 0.74 4.32
N VAL A 197 15.36 1.91 3.73
CA VAL A 197 14.29 2.22 2.77
C VAL A 197 14.65 1.70 1.38
N ILE A 198 13.73 0.93 0.78
CA ILE A 198 13.80 0.44 -0.59
C ILE A 198 12.62 0.99 -1.37
N CYS A 199 12.88 1.64 -2.50
CA CYS A 199 11.85 2.25 -3.33
C CYS A 199 11.93 1.74 -4.77
N SER A 200 10.79 1.83 -5.46
CA SER A 200 10.71 1.53 -6.89
C SER A 200 11.70 2.39 -7.68
N THR A 201 12.41 1.73 -8.61
CA THR A 201 13.32 2.40 -9.56
C THR A 201 12.58 3.45 -10.40
N GLU A 202 13.31 4.44 -10.95
CA GLU A 202 12.73 5.56 -11.74
C GLU A 202 11.76 5.09 -12.84
N ALA A 203 12.01 3.92 -13.43
CA ALA A 203 11.16 3.33 -14.47
C ALA A 203 9.72 3.02 -13.99
N TYR A 204 9.51 2.90 -12.68
CA TYR A 204 8.22 2.59 -12.05
C TYR A 204 7.71 3.73 -11.15
N VAL A 205 8.30 4.92 -11.23
CA VAL A 205 7.77 6.12 -10.57
C VAL A 205 6.58 6.65 -11.39
N TYR A 206 5.45 6.87 -10.72
CA TYR A 206 4.29 7.47 -11.39
C TYR A 206 4.39 9.00 -11.39
N SER A 207 4.57 9.58 -12.58
CA SER A 207 4.57 11.03 -12.79
C SER A 207 3.21 11.57 -13.22
N ALA A 208 2.48 12.17 -12.29
CA ALA A 208 1.23 12.87 -12.56
C ALA A 208 1.46 14.31 -13.08
N GLU A 209 0.88 14.65 -14.24
CA GLU A 209 0.90 16.04 -14.75
C GLU A 209 -0.51 16.55 -15.10
N ARG A 210 -0.90 17.67 -14.49
CA ARG A 210 -2.14 18.37 -14.88
C ARG A 210 -1.89 19.24 -16.13
N LYS A 211 -2.05 18.64 -17.31
CA LYS A 211 -1.99 19.36 -18.62
C LYS A 211 -3.22 20.25 -18.85
N ASN A 212 -3.19 21.10 -19.87
CA ASN A 212 -4.39 21.86 -20.28
C ASN A 212 -5.49 20.94 -20.84
N GLY A 213 -6.76 21.36 -20.73
CA GLY A 213 -7.90 20.62 -21.30
C GLY A 213 -8.47 19.56 -20.36
N ARG A 214 -9.13 18.55 -20.95
CA ARG A 214 -9.76 17.45 -20.22
C ARG A 214 -8.65 16.60 -19.56
N PRO A 215 -8.69 16.39 -18.24
CA PRO A 215 -7.69 15.56 -17.61
C PRO A 215 -7.79 14.09 -18.07
N ILE A 216 -6.65 13.43 -18.16
CA ILE A 216 -6.49 12.05 -18.67
C ILE A 216 -6.51 11.08 -17.48
N THR A 217 -7.09 9.91 -17.68
CA THR A 217 -7.06 8.83 -16.68
C THR A 217 -6.13 7.75 -17.20
N GLU A 218 -5.21 7.30 -16.37
CA GLU A 218 -4.15 6.34 -16.73
C GLU A 218 -4.26 5.15 -15.76
N ASN A 219 -3.96 3.94 -16.25
CA ASN A 219 -3.74 2.79 -15.37
C ASN A 219 -2.35 2.96 -14.73
N VAL A 220 -2.29 2.87 -13.41
CA VAL A 220 -1.06 3.05 -12.61
C VAL A 220 -0.82 1.88 -11.65
N THR A 221 -1.36 0.71 -12.00
CA THR A 221 -1.37 -0.46 -11.12
C THR A 221 0.05 -0.95 -10.84
N GLU A 222 0.91 -1.00 -11.86
CA GLU A 222 2.29 -1.50 -11.74
C GLU A 222 3.17 -0.55 -10.91
N GLU A 223 2.94 0.76 -11.02
CA GLU A 223 3.70 1.79 -10.32
C GLU A 223 3.33 1.89 -8.83
N LEU A 224 2.04 1.69 -8.50
CA LEU A 224 1.53 1.98 -7.15
C LEU A 224 1.29 0.75 -6.28
N LEU A 225 1.16 -0.44 -6.87
CA LEU A 225 0.89 -1.67 -6.12
C LEU A 225 2.11 -2.59 -5.99
N PHE A 226 3.29 -2.14 -6.45
CA PHE A 226 4.51 -2.93 -6.40
C PHE A 226 5.72 -2.08 -6.03
N VAL A 227 6.63 -2.67 -5.26
CA VAL A 227 8.01 -2.21 -5.13
C VAL A 227 8.83 -2.88 -6.23
N SER A 228 9.34 -2.10 -7.18
CA SER A 228 10.11 -2.57 -8.32
C SER A 228 11.59 -2.18 -8.19
N ALA A 229 12.39 -3.03 -7.54
CA ALA A 229 13.76 -2.74 -7.13
C ALA A 229 14.74 -3.84 -7.57
N TYR A 230 16.03 -3.49 -7.62
CA TYR A 230 17.10 -4.45 -7.83
C TYR A 230 17.49 -5.08 -6.51
N PHE A 231 17.66 -6.40 -6.52
CA PHE A 231 18.15 -7.17 -5.38
C PHE A 231 19.38 -7.96 -5.81
N ASP A 232 20.49 -7.78 -5.10
CA ASP A 232 21.73 -8.51 -5.35
C ASP A 232 21.77 -9.80 -4.50
N PRO A 233 21.83 -11.00 -5.09
CA PRO A 233 21.97 -12.24 -4.32
C PRO A 233 23.22 -12.33 -3.44
N ASP A 234 24.25 -11.53 -3.71
CA ASP A 234 25.47 -11.46 -2.90
C ASP A 234 25.23 -10.75 -1.54
N ASP A 235 24.19 -9.93 -1.44
CA ASP A 235 23.76 -9.24 -0.21
C ASP A 235 22.96 -10.14 0.74
N TYR A 236 22.88 -11.45 0.48
CA TYR A 236 22.13 -12.42 1.30
C TYR A 236 22.48 -12.38 2.80
N ALA A 237 23.72 -12.03 3.14
CA ALA A 237 24.18 -11.96 4.52
C ALA A 237 23.81 -10.63 5.22
N THR A 238 23.57 -9.56 4.47
CA THR A 238 23.32 -8.20 4.99
C THR A 238 21.85 -7.82 4.88
N ASP A 239 21.14 -8.32 3.87
CA ASP A 239 19.81 -7.85 3.50
C ASP A 239 18.73 -8.89 3.79
N SER A 240 17.83 -8.55 4.70
CA SER A 240 16.73 -9.44 5.08
C SER A 240 15.75 -9.75 3.93
N ALA A 241 15.51 -8.80 3.01
CA ALA A 241 14.65 -9.07 1.86
C ALA A 241 15.34 -10.06 0.91
N VAL A 242 16.63 -9.89 0.61
CA VAL A 242 17.41 -10.81 -0.22
C VAL A 242 17.40 -12.21 0.39
N GLN A 243 17.63 -12.32 1.70
CA GLN A 243 17.53 -13.60 2.41
C GLN A 243 16.15 -14.25 2.24
N CYS A 244 15.07 -13.48 2.45
CA CYS A 244 13.70 -13.96 2.30
C CYS A 244 13.39 -14.42 0.86
N LEU A 245 13.85 -13.67 -0.15
CA LEU A 245 13.65 -13.95 -1.57
C LEU A 245 14.40 -15.20 -2.02
N VAL A 246 15.63 -15.41 -1.52
CA VAL A 246 16.40 -16.63 -1.75
C VAL A 246 15.72 -17.84 -1.10
N ASP A 247 15.25 -17.69 0.14
CA ASP A 247 14.54 -18.76 0.86
C ASP A 247 13.20 -19.13 0.20
N ARG A 248 12.51 -18.15 -0.42
CA ARG A 248 11.30 -18.37 -1.22
C ARG A 248 11.60 -19.03 -2.58
N GLY A 249 12.83 -18.89 -3.07
CA GLY A 249 13.29 -19.40 -4.36
C GLY A 249 13.07 -18.44 -5.52
N ASP A 250 12.81 -17.16 -5.25
CA ASP A 250 12.65 -16.11 -6.26
C ASP A 250 13.99 -15.55 -6.71
N LEU A 251 14.98 -15.57 -5.81
CA LEU A 251 16.38 -15.30 -6.10
C LEU A 251 17.19 -16.58 -5.94
N THR A 252 18.21 -16.76 -6.76
CA THR A 252 19.15 -17.86 -6.62
C THR A 252 20.51 -17.31 -6.24
N ASN A 253 20.95 -17.55 -5.00
CA ASN A 253 22.33 -17.29 -4.60
C ASN A 253 23.23 -18.40 -5.16
N THR A 254 23.84 -18.16 -6.31
CA THR A 254 24.83 -19.04 -6.94
C THR A 254 26.18 -18.36 -6.91
N ALA A 255 26.93 -18.55 -5.81
CA ALA A 255 28.25 -17.98 -5.58
C ALA A 255 29.08 -17.67 -6.86
N GLY A 256 29.21 -16.37 -7.16
CA GLY A 256 30.40 -15.82 -7.79
C GLY A 256 30.28 -15.08 -9.12
N ASP A 257 29.10 -14.66 -9.59
CA ASP A 257 28.90 -13.67 -10.69
C ASP A 257 27.40 -13.25 -10.77
N ASP A 258 26.68 -13.16 -9.65
CA ASP A 258 25.24 -12.90 -9.69
C ASP A 258 24.99 -11.39 -9.85
N GLU A 259 24.52 -10.98 -11.03
CA GLU A 259 24.12 -9.58 -11.27
C GLU A 259 22.83 -9.25 -10.50
N PRO A 260 22.66 -8.01 -10.00
CA PRO A 260 21.42 -7.59 -9.37
C PRO A 260 20.20 -7.88 -10.25
N VAL A 261 19.16 -8.45 -9.66
CA VAL A 261 17.94 -8.85 -10.35
C VAL A 261 16.83 -7.87 -10.03
N LEU A 262 16.23 -7.27 -11.08
CA LEU A 262 15.03 -6.47 -10.93
C LEU A 262 13.84 -7.39 -10.62
N LEU A 263 13.24 -7.21 -9.45
CA LEU A 263 12.00 -7.89 -9.04
C LEU A 263 10.89 -6.88 -8.79
N GLN A 264 9.66 -7.33 -9.00
CA GLN A 264 8.45 -6.58 -8.64
C GLN A 264 7.74 -7.32 -7.52
N LEU A 265 7.80 -6.76 -6.32
CA LEU A 265 7.17 -7.34 -5.14
C LEU A 265 5.85 -6.61 -4.90
N PRO A 266 4.70 -7.30 -4.83
CA PRO A 266 3.43 -6.62 -4.53
C PRO A 266 3.50 -5.93 -3.16
N LEU A 267 2.64 -4.94 -2.95
CA LEU A 267 2.42 -4.40 -1.61
C LEU A 267 2.11 -5.55 -0.64
N PHE A 268 2.69 -5.47 0.55
CA PHE A 268 2.56 -6.48 1.61
C PHE A 268 3.14 -7.86 1.28
N ASP A 269 4.08 -7.92 0.32
CA ASP A 269 5.00 -9.06 0.22
C ASP A 269 5.77 -9.22 1.54
N ARG A 270 5.75 -10.44 2.08
CA ARG A 270 6.37 -10.78 3.37
C ARG A 270 7.89 -10.54 3.45
N CYS A 271 8.56 -10.31 2.33
CA CYS A 271 10.00 -10.06 2.29
C CYS A 271 10.36 -8.58 2.53
N LEU A 272 9.39 -7.68 2.59
CA LEU A 272 9.58 -6.27 2.94
C LEU A 272 8.62 -5.88 4.07
N GLU A 273 8.90 -4.75 4.71
CA GLU A 273 8.12 -4.21 5.83
C GLU A 273 7.81 -2.72 5.63
N ASN A 274 6.87 -2.15 6.40
CA ASN A 274 6.57 -0.71 6.44
C ASN A 274 6.42 -0.05 5.05
N TYR A 275 5.41 -0.46 4.29
CA TYR A 275 5.13 0.11 2.97
C TYR A 275 4.65 1.56 3.04
N PHE A 276 5.03 2.38 2.07
CA PHE A 276 4.52 3.74 1.92
C PHE A 276 4.59 4.21 0.46
N TRP A 277 3.72 5.15 0.09
CA TRP A 277 3.92 5.97 -1.10
C TRP A 277 4.70 7.22 -0.72
N ASP A 278 5.81 7.42 -1.40
CA ASP A 278 6.53 8.68 -1.37
C ASP A 278 5.93 9.65 -2.40
N TYR A 279 5.67 10.90 -2.01
CA TYR A 279 4.87 11.83 -2.82
C TYR A 279 5.51 13.21 -2.94
N ASP A 280 6.26 13.40 -4.01
CA ASP A 280 6.84 14.70 -4.37
C ASP A 280 5.83 15.56 -5.09
N ASN A 281 5.47 16.68 -4.48
CA ASN A 281 4.42 17.53 -5.00
C ASN A 281 4.99 18.81 -5.60
N ASN A 282 5.17 18.81 -6.92
CA ASN A 282 5.55 19.95 -7.73
C ASN A 282 4.34 20.81 -8.17
N GLY A 283 3.48 21.16 -7.19
CA GLY A 283 2.38 22.10 -7.37
C GLY A 283 1.06 21.49 -7.86
N LEU A 284 0.93 20.16 -7.89
CA LEU A 284 -0.31 19.47 -8.21
C LEU A 284 -1.37 19.64 -7.10
N LYS A 285 -2.49 20.26 -7.46
CA LYS A 285 -3.55 20.60 -6.51
C LYS A 285 -4.44 19.41 -6.14
N LEU A 286 -4.61 18.43 -7.02
CA LEU A 286 -5.42 17.25 -6.77
C LEU A 286 -4.97 16.09 -7.66
N LEU A 287 -4.57 14.98 -7.05
CA LEU A 287 -4.49 13.68 -7.71
C LEU A 287 -5.68 12.82 -7.24
N GLN A 288 -6.43 12.26 -8.18
CA GLN A 288 -7.49 11.31 -7.87
C GLN A 288 -7.04 9.91 -8.26
N LEU A 289 -7.02 9.00 -7.30
CA LEU A 289 -6.86 7.57 -7.50
C LEU A 289 -8.22 6.88 -7.41
N ARG A 290 -8.42 5.86 -8.24
CA ARG A 290 -9.60 4.99 -8.21
C ARG A 290 -9.18 3.53 -8.25
N PHE A 291 -9.73 2.75 -7.34
CA PHE A 291 -9.42 1.33 -7.15
C PHE A 291 -10.61 0.52 -7.62
N TYR A 292 -10.43 -0.29 -8.67
CA TYR A 292 -11.47 -1.15 -9.24
C TYR A 292 -11.09 -2.61 -9.00
N PRO A 293 -11.97 -3.43 -8.39
CA PRO A 293 -11.76 -4.87 -8.33
C PRO A 293 -11.55 -5.46 -9.73
N VAL A 294 -10.64 -6.42 -9.84
CA VAL A 294 -10.52 -7.27 -11.04
C VAL A 294 -11.60 -8.35 -10.95
N GLU A 295 -12.36 -8.52 -12.03
CA GLU A 295 -13.40 -9.56 -12.15
C GLU A 295 -12.83 -10.90 -12.63
#